data_AF-A0AAV7TZ48-F1
#
_entry.id   AF-A0AAV7TZ48-F1
#
_cell.length_a   1.000
_cell.length_b   1.000
_cell.length_c   1.000
_cell.angle_alpha   90.00
_cell.angle_beta   90.00
_cell.angle_gamma   90.00
#
_symmetry.space_group_name_H-M   'P 1'
#
loop_
_entity.id
_entity.type
_entity.pdbx_description
1 polymer ?
#
loop_
_entity_poly.entity_id
_entity_poly.type
_entity_poly.pdbx_seq_one_letter_code
_entity_poly.pdbx_strand_id
1 'polypeptide(L)'
;MWTSVAKSLLKFKVQHNFAKTLLRCTSRQVPPGPSLSWRRWQHTAGAIQEAHPFTINTIIQRVEALDAKRFICIQWEDGSKSFYPFVWLRDNCQCPNCFLDSAKARKLTFDDLDVNTGVKNVAIANTGKICITWPDGHTSEFDAGWLKKRCFSEQSRAQMQEELTHPECQLWGSDLQMPTMSYQDVLTSDAHAFQWLTTLKKVGIVLLDGAPTSQGELVTLGKRIGFLRLTFYGYTWQVKDKIDANNVAYTSGKLSLHTDYPALQYPPGVQFLHCLRQAETGGESEVIDGFHACSQLRKQNPEAFHILSSTSVDFNDIGVDYCDFALQSKQNIIELDDNRHVLRINFNNATRDSVFDIPIEKVHSFYSALKEFVNLVNRPENTFCYKMKPGDY
;
A
#
# COMPACT_ATOMS: atom_id res chain seq x y z
N MET A 1 -12.75 57.08 5.91
CA MET A 1 -12.69 57.73 7.24
C MET A 1 -12.83 56.64 8.29
N TRP A 2 -11.70 56.13 8.79
CA TRP A 2 -11.20 56.39 10.15
C TRP A 2 -12.12 55.83 11.26
N THR A 3 -11.74 54.66 11.81
CA THR A 3 -11.34 54.39 13.23
C THR A 3 -12.50 54.07 14.18
N SER A 4 -12.59 52.86 14.74
CA SER A 4 -11.97 52.37 16.00
C SER A 4 -12.90 52.54 17.22
N VAL A 5 -12.70 51.69 18.24
CA VAL A 5 -13.43 51.55 19.54
C VAL A 5 -14.60 50.54 19.47
N ALA A 6 -14.65 49.39 20.17
CA ALA A 6 -14.00 48.98 21.40
C ALA A 6 -13.69 47.46 21.44
N LYS A 7 -12.42 47.13 21.72
CA LYS A 7 -12.01 45.91 22.43
C LYS A 7 -12.12 46.18 23.93
N SER A 8 -12.90 45.40 24.65
CA SER A 8 -12.66 44.93 26.03
C SER A 8 -13.98 44.48 26.62
N LEU A 9 -14.09 43.19 26.90
CA LEU A 9 -14.75 42.59 28.07
C LEU A 9 -14.70 41.06 27.88
N LEU A 10 -14.41 40.33 28.98
CA LEU A 10 -14.34 38.87 29.11
C LEU A 10 -12.98 38.19 28.82
N LYS A 11 -11.91 38.72 29.42
CA LYS A 11 -10.97 37.89 30.18
C LYS A 11 -11.27 38.15 31.67
N PHE A 12 -11.74 37.14 32.41
CA PHE A 12 -11.55 36.91 33.87
C PHE A 12 -12.59 35.88 34.37
N LYS A 13 -12.14 34.96 35.24
CA LYS A 13 -12.76 33.68 35.70
C LYS A 13 -12.48 32.55 34.70
N VAL A 14 -11.52 31.65 34.91
CA VAL A 14 -11.45 30.68 36.01
C VAL A 14 -9.98 30.31 36.28
N GLN A 15 -9.42 30.73 37.41
CA GLN A 15 -8.30 30.07 38.09
C GLN A 15 -8.33 30.52 39.55
N HIS A 16 -8.88 29.70 40.43
CA HIS A 16 -8.32 29.40 41.76
C HIS A 16 -9.21 28.41 42.51
N ASN A 17 -8.55 27.48 43.20
CA ASN A 17 -9.06 26.48 44.16
C ASN A 17 -9.61 25.18 43.54
N PHE A 18 -8.75 24.16 43.44
CA PHE A 18 -8.64 23.12 44.49
C PHE A 18 -7.51 22.14 44.14
N ALA A 19 -6.30 22.44 44.62
CA ALA A 19 -5.25 21.45 44.83
C ALA A 19 -5.19 21.18 46.33
N LYS A 20 -5.61 19.99 46.76
CA LYS A 20 -5.22 19.25 47.99
C LYS A 20 -6.29 18.22 48.37
N THR A 21 -6.15 16.99 47.90
CA THR A 21 -6.51 15.76 48.65
C THR A 21 -5.74 14.59 47.98
N LEU A 22 -4.48 14.38 48.32
CA LEU A 22 -4.01 13.31 49.23
C LEU A 22 -4.54 11.91 48.90
N LEU A 23 -3.69 11.15 48.18
CA LEU A 23 -3.30 9.76 48.40
C LEU A 23 -4.13 8.98 49.42
N ARG A 24 -5.02 8.11 48.93
CA ARG A 24 -5.41 6.85 49.60
C ARG A 24 -5.55 5.76 48.54
N CYS A 25 -4.46 5.02 48.32
CA CYS A 25 -4.48 3.76 47.59
C CYS A 25 -4.97 2.69 48.57
N THR A 26 -6.26 2.35 48.54
CA THR A 26 -6.79 1.19 49.27
C THR A 26 -6.61 -0.05 48.41
N SER A 27 -5.76 -0.96 48.87
CA SER A 27 -5.59 -2.31 48.32
C SER A 27 -6.91 -3.09 48.37
N ARG A 28 -7.54 -3.31 47.22
CA ARG A 28 -8.55 -4.36 47.05
C ARG A 28 -7.89 -5.54 46.34
N GLN A 29 -7.84 -6.67 47.05
CA GLN A 29 -7.39 -7.96 46.53
C GLN A 29 -8.38 -8.43 45.45
N VAL A 30 -7.86 -8.69 44.25
CA VAL A 30 -8.57 -9.37 43.15
C VAL A 30 -8.17 -10.85 43.20
N PRO A 31 -9.10 -11.82 43.06
CA PRO A 31 -8.75 -13.24 43.08
C PRO A 31 -7.91 -13.63 41.86
N PRO A 32 -6.98 -14.59 41.95
CA PRO A 32 -6.17 -14.99 40.82
C PRO A 32 -7.01 -15.78 39.81
N GLY A 33 -7.21 -15.20 38.63
CA GLY A 33 -7.67 -15.92 37.44
C GLY A 33 -6.57 -16.83 36.87
N PRO A 34 -6.90 -17.84 36.06
CA PRO A 34 -5.97 -18.90 35.69
C PRO A 34 -4.81 -18.34 34.86
N SER A 35 -3.60 -18.77 35.22
CA SER A 35 -2.36 -18.43 34.54
C SER A 35 -2.39 -18.93 33.09
N LEU A 36 -2.65 -18.03 32.14
CA LEU A 36 -2.38 -18.27 30.73
C LEU A 36 -0.86 -18.26 30.54
N SER A 37 -0.30 -19.46 30.40
CA SER A 37 1.11 -19.63 30.02
C SER A 37 1.32 -18.97 28.65
N TRP A 38 2.05 -17.86 28.64
CA TRP A 38 2.57 -17.26 27.41
C TRP A 38 3.67 -18.19 26.89
N ARG A 39 3.29 -19.20 26.09
CA ARG A 39 4.26 -19.88 25.24
C ARG A 39 4.76 -18.84 24.25
N ARG A 40 5.95 -18.31 24.54
CA ARG A 40 6.75 -17.50 23.64
C ARG A 40 7.10 -18.39 22.46
N TRP A 41 6.30 -18.37 21.42
CA TRP A 41 6.68 -18.93 20.13
C TRP A 41 7.83 -18.07 19.64
N GLN A 42 9.05 -18.55 19.89
CA GLN A 42 10.22 -18.08 19.17
C GLN A 42 10.00 -18.50 17.72
N HIS A 43 9.42 -17.60 16.91
CA HIS A 43 9.67 -17.64 15.50
C HIS A 43 11.17 -17.37 15.35
N THR A 44 11.96 -18.45 15.31
CA THR A 44 13.19 -18.40 14.56
C THR A 44 12.77 -17.93 13.17
N ALA A 45 13.10 -16.68 12.84
CA ALA A 45 13.26 -16.31 11.45
C ALA A 45 14.31 -17.27 10.93
N GLY A 46 13.85 -18.43 10.41
CA GLY A 46 14.68 -19.26 9.58
C GLY A 46 15.16 -18.32 8.52
N ALA A 47 16.48 -18.13 8.45
CA ALA A 47 17.09 -17.39 7.38
C ALA A 47 16.44 -17.91 6.11
N ILE A 48 15.63 -17.05 5.45
CA ILE A 48 15.21 -17.30 4.09
C ILE A 48 16.55 -17.45 3.39
N GLN A 49 16.87 -18.70 3.07
CA GLN A 49 18.00 -19.04 2.23
C GLN A 49 17.83 -18.13 1.03
N GLU A 50 18.75 -17.18 0.87
CA GLU A 50 18.70 -16.20 -0.21
C GLU A 50 18.26 -16.97 -1.45
N ALA A 51 17.13 -16.58 -2.05
CA ALA A 51 16.71 -17.10 -3.33
C ALA A 51 17.97 -17.08 -4.19
N HIS A 52 18.47 -18.28 -4.54
CA HIS A 52 19.77 -18.44 -5.17
C HIS A 52 19.89 -17.34 -6.21
N PRO A 53 20.86 -16.41 -6.10
CA PRO A 53 21.00 -15.44 -7.14
C PRO A 53 21.19 -16.28 -8.38
N PHE A 54 20.33 -16.08 -9.39
CA PHE A 54 20.69 -16.43 -10.75
C PHE A 54 22.01 -15.70 -10.99
N THR A 55 23.12 -16.38 -10.70
CA THR A 55 24.46 -15.95 -11.05
C THR A 55 24.56 -16.18 -12.53
N ILE A 56 23.92 -15.28 -13.28
CA ILE A 56 24.48 -14.86 -14.55
C ILE A 56 25.90 -14.46 -14.17
N ASN A 57 26.89 -15.26 -14.56
CA ASN A 57 28.30 -14.96 -14.38
C ASN A 57 28.56 -13.62 -15.07
N THR A 58 28.37 -12.55 -14.31
CA THR A 58 28.43 -11.19 -14.80
C THR A 58 29.88 -10.80 -14.74
N ILE A 59 30.58 -11.00 -15.85
CA ILE A 59 32.02 -10.78 -15.94
C ILE A 59 32.27 -9.39 -16.54
N ILE A 60 33.13 -8.63 -15.86
CA ILE A 60 33.58 -7.32 -16.30
C ILE A 60 34.77 -7.52 -17.25
N GLN A 61 34.60 -7.11 -18.51
CA GLN A 61 35.65 -7.18 -19.51
C GLN A 61 36.56 -5.95 -19.45
N ARG A 62 35.97 -4.76 -19.32
CA ARG A 62 36.70 -3.49 -19.29
C ARG A 62 35.94 -2.45 -18.47
N VAL A 63 36.68 -1.58 -17.79
CA VAL A 63 36.15 -0.40 -17.10
C VAL A 63 36.93 0.84 -17.54
N GLU A 64 36.23 1.94 -17.73
CA GLU A 64 36.84 3.24 -18.03
C GLU A 64 36.04 4.37 -17.39
N ALA A 65 36.73 5.37 -16.83
CA ALA A 65 36.12 6.61 -16.39
C ALA A 65 36.00 7.57 -17.58
N LEU A 66 34.80 8.10 -17.83
CA LEU A 66 34.56 9.12 -18.85
C LEU A 66 34.33 10.48 -18.18
N ASP A 67 35.42 11.15 -17.79
CA ASP A 67 35.39 12.36 -16.95
C ASP A 67 34.50 13.49 -17.49
N ALA A 68 34.59 13.77 -18.80
CA ALA A 68 33.80 14.81 -19.45
C ALA A 68 32.28 14.58 -19.32
N LYS A 69 31.85 13.31 -19.19
CA LYS A 69 30.45 12.93 -19.01
C LYS A 69 30.11 12.54 -17.57
N ARG A 70 31.10 12.51 -16.68
CA ARG A 70 30.99 12.24 -15.23
C ARG A 70 30.39 10.87 -14.89
N PHE A 71 30.75 9.83 -15.65
CA PHE A 71 30.34 8.45 -15.37
C PHE A 71 31.45 7.44 -15.67
N ILE A 72 31.35 6.26 -15.04
CA ILE A 72 32.12 5.07 -15.40
C ILE A 72 31.36 4.29 -16.45
N CYS A 73 32.05 3.87 -17.51
CA CYS A 73 31.57 2.90 -18.49
C CYS A 73 32.13 1.52 -18.15
N ILE A 74 31.25 0.54 -18.01
CA ILE A 74 31.59 -0.88 -17.86
C ILE A 74 31.20 -1.59 -19.16
N GLN A 75 32.16 -2.29 -19.76
CA GLN A 75 31.93 -3.24 -20.84
C GLN A 75 31.91 -4.65 -20.24
N TRP A 76 30.82 -5.37 -20.51
CA TRP A 76 30.61 -6.73 -20.05
C TRP A 76 31.12 -7.75 -21.08
N GLU A 77 31.34 -8.99 -20.65
CA GLU A 77 31.77 -10.07 -21.54
C GLU A 77 30.77 -10.37 -22.68
N ASP A 78 29.47 -10.12 -22.45
CA ASP A 78 28.41 -10.21 -23.47
C ASP A 78 28.47 -9.10 -24.54
N GLY A 79 29.44 -8.18 -24.45
CA GLY A 79 29.63 -7.05 -25.35
C GLY A 79 28.74 -5.83 -25.04
N SER A 80 27.77 -5.95 -24.13
CA SER A 80 26.94 -4.84 -23.70
C SER A 80 27.74 -3.83 -22.86
N LYS A 81 27.20 -2.61 -22.72
CA LYS A 81 27.80 -1.54 -21.93
C LYS A 81 26.80 -0.97 -20.92
N SER A 82 27.29 -0.63 -19.74
CA SER A 82 26.53 0.08 -18.71
C SER A 82 27.28 1.31 -18.23
N PHE A 83 26.53 2.35 -17.87
CA PHE A 83 27.07 3.64 -17.48
C PHE A 83 26.60 4.00 -16.07
N TYR A 84 27.53 4.42 -15.20
CA TYR A 84 27.26 4.70 -13.79
C TYR A 84 27.82 6.07 -13.40
N PRO A 85 26.98 7.05 -13.03
CA PRO A 85 27.44 8.37 -12.61
C PRO A 85 28.39 8.30 -11.40
N PHE A 86 29.45 9.12 -11.41
CA PHE A 86 30.43 9.16 -10.32
C PHE A 86 29.78 9.44 -8.97
N VAL A 87 28.90 10.44 -8.93
CA VAL A 87 28.15 10.84 -7.74
C VAL A 87 27.31 9.70 -7.18
N TRP A 88 26.63 8.94 -8.05
CA TRP A 88 25.78 7.83 -7.63
C TRP A 88 26.61 6.68 -7.05
N LEU A 89 27.75 6.36 -7.67
CA LEU A 89 28.68 5.37 -7.12
C LEU A 89 29.21 5.82 -5.75
N ARG A 90 29.64 7.07 -5.60
CA ARG A 90 30.13 7.60 -4.31
C ARG A 90 29.06 7.60 -3.23
N ASP A 91 27.83 7.98 -3.58
CA ASP A 91 26.65 7.95 -2.72
C ASP A 91 26.31 6.51 -2.26
N ASN A 92 26.60 5.52 -3.09
CA ASN A 92 26.27 4.12 -2.85
C ASN A 92 27.48 3.25 -2.50
N CYS A 93 28.58 3.85 -2.02
CA CYS A 93 29.73 3.11 -1.52
C CYS A 93 29.30 2.08 -0.45
N GLN A 94 29.69 0.82 -0.65
CA GLN A 94 29.29 -0.32 0.21
C GLN A 94 30.28 -0.57 1.38
N CYS A 95 31.28 0.29 1.60
CA CYS A 95 32.23 0.09 2.69
C CYS A 95 31.60 0.36 4.07
N PRO A 96 32.15 -0.19 5.18
CA PRO A 96 31.57 -0.03 6.53
C PRO A 96 31.45 1.42 7.02
N ASN A 97 32.19 2.36 6.42
CA ASN A 97 32.07 3.78 6.73
C ASN A 97 30.82 4.40 6.09
N CYS A 98 30.49 3.98 4.87
CA CYS A 98 29.40 4.56 4.07
C CYS A 98 28.08 3.77 4.15
N PHE A 99 28.15 2.48 4.52
CA PHE A 99 27.00 1.58 4.56
C PHE A 99 27.02 0.74 5.84
N LEU A 100 25.86 0.65 6.50
CA LEU A 100 25.65 -0.22 7.65
C LEU A 100 25.04 -1.54 7.16
N ASP A 101 25.89 -2.55 7.00
CA ASP A 101 25.47 -3.83 6.41
C ASP A 101 24.35 -4.54 7.18
N SER A 102 24.39 -4.49 8.51
CA SER A 102 23.36 -5.11 9.38
C SER A 102 21.96 -4.50 9.20
N ALA A 103 21.88 -3.24 8.80
CA ALA A 103 20.62 -2.54 8.53
C ALA A 103 20.32 -2.42 7.03
N LYS A 104 21.25 -2.85 6.17
CA LYS A 104 21.24 -2.61 4.73
C LYS A 104 20.95 -1.13 4.39
N ALA A 105 21.54 -0.21 5.14
CA ALA A 105 21.23 1.22 5.09
C ALA A 105 22.47 2.11 4.86
N ARG A 106 22.29 3.21 4.14
CA ARG A 106 23.34 4.21 3.91
C ARG A 106 23.64 4.97 5.21
N LYS A 107 24.92 5.06 5.57
CA LYS A 107 25.46 5.92 6.63
C LYS A 107 25.97 7.26 6.10
N LEU A 108 26.45 7.26 4.86
CA LEU A 108 26.91 8.48 4.20
C LEU A 108 25.78 9.52 4.19
N THR A 109 26.05 10.69 4.75
CA THR A 109 25.11 11.81 4.74
C THR A 109 25.23 12.57 3.42
N PHE A 110 24.21 13.35 3.08
CA PHE A 110 24.26 14.20 1.91
C PHE A 110 25.24 15.37 2.06
N ASP A 111 25.53 15.80 3.30
CA ASP A 111 26.50 16.86 3.59
C ASP A 111 27.93 16.43 3.26
N ASP A 112 28.23 15.14 3.40
CA ASP A 112 29.52 14.53 3.10
C ASP A 112 29.68 14.10 1.63
N LEU A 113 28.66 14.33 0.80
CA LEU A 113 28.65 13.96 -0.61
C LEU A 113 28.96 15.17 -1.50
N ASP A 114 30.13 15.15 -2.13
CA ASP A 114 30.40 16.06 -3.24
C ASP A 114 29.67 15.59 -4.51
N VAL A 115 28.60 16.29 -4.88
CA VAL A 115 27.83 16.01 -6.12
C VAL A 115 28.67 16.21 -7.39
N ASN A 116 29.74 16.99 -7.29
CA ASN A 116 30.70 17.26 -8.36
C ASN A 116 31.94 16.34 -8.30
N THR A 117 31.94 15.31 -7.45
CA THR A 117 33.06 14.37 -7.31
C THR A 117 33.48 13.76 -8.65
N GLY A 118 34.79 13.61 -8.84
CA GLY A 118 35.39 12.90 -9.96
C GLY A 118 35.74 11.46 -9.60
N VAL A 119 36.54 10.81 -10.44
CA VAL A 119 37.20 9.54 -10.11
C VAL A 119 38.70 9.76 -10.23
N LYS A 120 39.46 9.42 -9.18
CA LYS A 120 40.93 9.49 -9.24
C LYS A 120 41.52 8.28 -9.96
N ASN A 121 40.98 7.09 -9.71
CA ASN A 121 41.35 5.87 -10.39
C ASN A 121 40.18 4.87 -10.38
N VAL A 122 40.06 4.06 -11.42
CA VAL A 122 39.15 2.90 -11.45
C VAL A 122 39.89 1.70 -12.05
N ALA A 123 39.79 0.56 -11.39
CA ALA A 123 40.40 -0.68 -11.84
C ALA A 123 39.46 -1.87 -11.62
N ILE A 124 39.65 -2.91 -12.42
CA ILE A 124 39.05 -4.22 -12.17
C ILE A 124 39.90 -4.90 -11.10
N ALA A 125 39.35 -5.11 -9.90
CA ALA A 125 40.07 -5.80 -8.83
C ALA A 125 40.16 -7.30 -9.12
N ASN A 126 39.08 -7.87 -9.66
CA ASN A 126 38.99 -9.17 -10.32
C ASN A 126 37.76 -9.17 -11.24
N THR A 127 37.54 -10.23 -12.02
CA THR A 127 36.41 -10.30 -12.98
C THR A 127 35.02 -10.06 -12.36
N GLY A 128 34.88 -10.17 -11.03
CA GLY A 128 33.64 -9.95 -10.29
C GLY A 128 33.51 -8.58 -9.60
N LYS A 129 34.54 -7.72 -9.60
CA LYS A 129 34.52 -6.43 -8.86
C LYS A 129 35.29 -5.31 -9.54
N ILE A 130 34.80 -4.08 -9.40
CA ILE A 130 35.61 -2.88 -9.62
C ILE A 130 36.02 -2.24 -8.29
N CYS A 131 37.19 -1.62 -8.28
CA CYS A 131 37.67 -0.76 -7.20
C CYS A 131 37.86 0.66 -7.73
N ILE A 132 37.32 1.64 -7.01
CA ILE A 132 37.38 3.07 -7.33
C ILE A 132 38.14 3.77 -6.21
N THR A 133 39.09 4.62 -6.58
CA THR A 133 39.70 5.60 -5.68
C THR A 133 39.14 6.98 -5.99
N TRP A 134 38.67 7.68 -4.97
CA TRP A 134 38.06 9.01 -5.07
C TRP A 134 39.11 10.12 -4.86
N PRO A 135 38.82 11.39 -5.23
CA PRO A 135 39.74 12.50 -5.07
C PRO A 135 40.20 12.75 -3.62
N ASP A 136 39.34 12.49 -2.64
CA ASP A 136 39.61 12.58 -1.20
C ASP A 136 40.45 11.41 -0.65
N GLY A 137 40.82 10.45 -1.51
CA GLY A 137 41.54 9.24 -1.14
C GLY A 137 40.66 8.10 -0.63
N HIS A 138 39.35 8.28 -0.52
CA HIS A 138 38.42 7.20 -0.20
C HIS A 138 38.46 6.10 -1.26
N THR A 139 38.21 4.86 -0.87
CA THR A 139 38.14 3.72 -1.79
C THR A 139 36.79 3.00 -1.69
N SER A 140 36.27 2.56 -2.83
CA SER A 140 35.00 1.84 -2.91
C SER A 140 35.13 0.62 -3.80
N GLU A 141 34.55 -0.49 -3.36
CA GLU A 141 34.41 -1.72 -4.16
C GLU A 141 32.95 -1.94 -4.53
N PHE A 142 32.71 -2.43 -5.75
CA PHE A 142 31.37 -2.77 -6.24
C PHE A 142 31.38 -4.12 -6.95
N ASP A 143 30.48 -5.00 -6.54
CA ASP A 143 30.26 -6.29 -7.19
C ASP A 143 29.59 -6.13 -8.56
N ALA A 144 30.04 -6.93 -9.53
CA ALA A 144 29.57 -6.91 -10.91
C ALA A 144 28.05 -7.15 -11.01
N GLY A 145 27.54 -8.13 -10.25
CA GLY A 145 26.09 -8.42 -10.20
C GLY A 145 25.29 -7.27 -9.58
N TRP A 146 25.82 -6.60 -8.55
CA TRP A 146 25.17 -5.45 -7.92
C TRP A 146 25.06 -4.27 -8.90
N LEU A 147 26.12 -4.02 -9.68
CA LEU A 147 26.16 -3.01 -10.73
C LEU A 147 25.17 -3.35 -11.85
N LYS A 148 25.24 -4.56 -12.42
CA LYS A 148 24.38 -4.97 -13.54
C LYS A 148 22.89 -4.86 -13.21
N LYS A 149 22.47 -5.26 -12.00
CA LYS A 149 21.08 -5.08 -11.52
C LYS A 149 20.65 -3.62 -11.39
N ARG A 150 21.59 -2.68 -11.27
CA ARG A 150 21.35 -1.24 -11.12
C ARG A 150 21.77 -0.45 -12.36
N CYS A 151 21.84 -1.10 -13.51
CA CYS A 151 22.12 -0.44 -14.78
C CYS A 151 21.05 0.62 -15.09
N PHE A 152 21.49 1.80 -15.53
CA PHE A 152 20.62 2.94 -15.83
C PHE A 152 19.93 2.88 -17.19
N SER A 153 20.17 1.85 -18.00
CA SER A 153 19.42 1.63 -19.24
C SER A 153 17.93 1.48 -18.94
N GLU A 154 17.09 1.94 -19.86
CA GLU A 154 15.64 1.87 -19.69
C GLU A 154 15.14 0.45 -19.44
N GLN A 155 15.65 -0.52 -20.21
CA GLN A 155 15.32 -1.93 -20.05
C GLN A 155 15.68 -2.47 -18.66
N SER A 156 16.90 -2.20 -18.16
CA SER A 156 17.30 -2.70 -16.84
C SER A 156 16.54 -2.02 -15.71
N ARG A 157 16.24 -0.72 -15.83
CA ARG A 157 15.38 -0.01 -14.87
C ARG A 157 13.97 -0.59 -14.86
N ALA A 158 13.38 -0.86 -16.03
CA ALA A 158 12.06 -1.47 -16.15
C ALA A 158 12.03 -2.87 -15.53
N GLN A 159 13.02 -3.73 -15.82
CA GLN A 159 13.13 -5.05 -15.22
C GLN A 159 13.27 -4.99 -13.69
N MET A 160 14.11 -4.08 -13.17
CA MET A 160 14.23 -3.89 -11.72
C MET A 160 12.91 -3.43 -11.09
N GLN A 161 12.15 -2.54 -11.75
CA GLN A 161 10.83 -2.14 -11.27
C GLN A 161 9.82 -3.29 -11.32
N GLU A 162 9.87 -4.14 -12.33
CA GLU A 162 9.04 -5.33 -12.44
C GLU A 162 9.30 -6.31 -11.28
N GLU A 163 10.57 -6.58 -10.96
CA GLU A 163 10.98 -7.40 -9.82
C GLU A 163 10.53 -6.82 -8.47
N LEU A 164 10.56 -5.49 -8.30
CA LEU A 164 10.21 -4.82 -7.04
C LEU A 164 8.70 -4.66 -6.83
N THR A 165 7.95 -4.42 -7.90
CA THR A 165 6.55 -3.98 -7.80
C THR A 165 5.54 -5.07 -8.18
N HIS A 166 5.99 -6.15 -8.84
CA HIS A 166 5.13 -7.19 -9.39
C HIS A 166 3.92 -6.59 -10.14
N PRO A 167 4.17 -5.88 -11.26
CA PRO A 167 3.16 -5.07 -11.93
C PRO A 167 2.15 -5.90 -12.74
N GLU A 168 2.38 -7.21 -12.91
CA GLU A 168 1.45 -8.11 -13.61
C GLU A 168 0.05 -7.94 -13.03
N CYS A 169 -0.90 -7.60 -13.92
CA CYS A 169 -2.28 -7.34 -13.58
C CYS A 169 -3.15 -8.00 -14.63
N GLN A 170 -4.04 -8.89 -14.20
CA GLN A 170 -5.00 -9.57 -15.05
C GLN A 170 -6.36 -8.90 -14.89
N LEU A 171 -6.80 -8.19 -15.93
CA LEU A 171 -8.12 -7.59 -15.96
C LEU A 171 -9.20 -8.66 -16.21
N TRP A 172 -10.39 -8.51 -15.61
CA TRP A 172 -11.48 -9.47 -15.74
C TRP A 172 -12.87 -8.82 -15.76
N GLY A 173 -13.86 -9.55 -16.28
CA GLY A 173 -15.28 -9.21 -16.20
C GLY A 173 -16.08 -10.32 -15.51
N SER A 174 -17.32 -10.54 -15.92
CA SER A 174 -18.19 -11.58 -15.37
C SER A 174 -17.68 -13.01 -15.59
N ASP A 175 -16.68 -13.19 -16.45
CA ASP A 175 -16.02 -14.45 -16.77
C ASP A 175 -14.92 -14.86 -15.77
N LEU A 176 -14.69 -14.05 -14.71
CA LEU A 176 -13.75 -14.33 -13.64
C LEU A 176 -13.86 -15.78 -13.16
N GLN A 177 -12.75 -16.50 -13.23
CA GLN A 177 -12.58 -17.77 -12.53
C GLN A 177 -12.01 -17.45 -11.15
N MET A 178 -12.87 -17.45 -10.13
CA MET A 178 -12.48 -17.10 -8.75
C MET A 178 -11.29 -17.95 -8.31
N PRO A 179 -10.11 -17.34 -8.05
CA PRO A 179 -9.00 -18.08 -7.48
C PRO A 179 -9.38 -18.54 -6.07
N THR A 180 -9.33 -19.85 -5.82
CA THR A 180 -9.67 -20.43 -4.52
C THR A 180 -8.47 -21.18 -3.97
N MET A 181 -8.19 -21.00 -2.67
CA MET A 181 -7.11 -21.69 -1.96
C MET A 181 -7.55 -22.10 -0.56
N SER A 182 -6.91 -23.13 -0.01
CA SER A 182 -7.16 -23.59 1.37
C SER A 182 -6.62 -22.59 2.39
N TYR A 183 -7.48 -22.14 3.31
CA TYR A 183 -7.09 -21.30 4.44
C TYR A 183 -5.95 -21.93 5.25
N GLN A 184 -6.04 -23.24 5.51
CA GLN A 184 -5.06 -23.94 6.33
C GLN A 184 -3.69 -24.04 5.64
N ASP A 185 -3.66 -24.23 4.32
CA ASP A 185 -2.40 -24.31 3.58
C ASP A 185 -1.72 -22.96 3.51
N VAL A 186 -2.48 -21.87 3.32
CA VAL A 186 -1.96 -20.49 3.37
C VAL A 186 -1.34 -20.18 4.74
N LEU A 187 -1.95 -20.64 5.83
CA LEU A 187 -1.39 -20.42 7.17
C LEU A 187 -0.11 -21.23 7.44
N THR A 188 0.01 -22.43 6.86
CA THR A 188 1.07 -23.39 7.24
C THR A 188 2.19 -23.54 6.23
N SER A 189 2.02 -23.05 4.99
CA SER A 189 2.98 -23.20 3.91
C SER A 189 3.36 -21.85 3.30
N ASP A 190 4.66 -21.55 3.23
CA ASP A 190 5.17 -20.32 2.61
C ASP A 190 4.93 -20.30 1.09
N ALA A 191 4.96 -21.46 0.44
CA ALA A 191 4.64 -21.58 -0.99
C ALA A 191 3.19 -21.18 -1.27
N HIS A 192 2.24 -21.64 -0.46
CA HIS A 192 0.82 -21.29 -0.60
C HIS A 192 0.56 -19.84 -0.19
N ALA A 193 1.20 -19.32 0.85
CA ALA A 193 1.10 -17.91 1.22
C ALA A 193 1.65 -16.98 0.12
N PHE A 194 2.78 -17.35 -0.49
CA PHE A 194 3.34 -16.64 -1.64
C PHE A 194 2.40 -16.67 -2.84
N GLN A 195 1.86 -17.84 -3.17
CA GLN A 195 0.88 -17.98 -4.25
C GLN A 195 -0.39 -17.14 -3.99
N TRP A 196 -0.90 -17.15 -2.75
CA TRP A 196 -2.05 -16.34 -2.35
C TRP A 196 -1.79 -14.85 -2.54
N LEU A 197 -0.69 -14.31 -1.99
CA LEU A 197 -0.40 -12.88 -2.04
C LEU A 197 -0.08 -12.40 -3.47
N THR A 198 0.63 -13.21 -4.26
CA THR A 198 0.91 -12.89 -5.66
C THR A 198 -0.35 -12.97 -6.53
N THR A 199 -1.22 -13.96 -6.29
CA THR A 199 -2.52 -14.05 -6.98
C THR A 199 -3.42 -12.87 -6.61
N LEU A 200 -3.48 -12.51 -5.32
CA LEU A 200 -4.21 -11.33 -4.86
C LEU A 200 -3.70 -10.05 -5.53
N LYS A 201 -2.38 -9.87 -5.63
CA LYS A 201 -1.78 -8.70 -6.30
C LYS A 201 -2.07 -8.66 -7.80
N LYS A 202 -2.15 -9.83 -8.46
CA LYS A 202 -2.36 -9.95 -9.90
C LYS A 202 -3.83 -9.84 -10.32
N VAL A 203 -4.71 -10.55 -9.61
CA VAL A 203 -6.14 -10.71 -9.95
C VAL A 203 -7.01 -9.74 -9.14
N GLY A 204 -6.56 -9.31 -7.96
CA GLY A 204 -7.30 -8.39 -7.08
C GLY A 204 -8.24 -9.07 -6.09
N ILE A 205 -8.48 -10.38 -6.20
CA ILE A 205 -9.34 -11.16 -5.31
C ILE A 205 -8.89 -12.63 -5.24
N VAL A 206 -9.01 -13.23 -4.05
CA VAL A 206 -8.81 -14.67 -3.80
C VAL A 206 -9.81 -15.10 -2.72
N LEU A 207 -10.51 -16.21 -2.96
CA LEU A 207 -11.35 -16.87 -1.96
C LEU A 207 -10.50 -17.84 -1.14
N LEU A 208 -10.50 -17.72 0.19
CA LEU A 208 -9.91 -18.76 1.04
C LEU A 208 -11.03 -19.64 1.60
N ASP A 209 -10.96 -20.96 1.38
CA ASP A 209 -11.97 -21.89 1.87
C ASP A 209 -11.52 -22.65 3.13
N GLY A 210 -12.51 -23.19 3.85
CA GLY A 210 -12.26 -24.09 4.97
C GLY A 210 -11.76 -23.43 6.25
N ALA A 211 -11.94 -22.12 6.42
CA ALA A 211 -11.60 -21.46 7.68
C ALA A 211 -12.59 -21.83 8.81
N PRO A 212 -12.14 -21.86 10.08
CA PRO A 212 -13.03 -22.06 11.21
C PRO A 212 -14.08 -20.96 11.31
N THR A 213 -15.35 -21.29 11.57
CA THR A 213 -16.45 -20.32 11.72
C THR A 213 -16.50 -19.63 13.10
N SER A 214 -15.35 -19.54 13.78
CA SER A 214 -15.16 -18.84 15.05
C SER A 214 -14.73 -17.40 14.83
N GLN A 215 -15.12 -16.51 15.77
CA GLN A 215 -14.58 -15.15 15.80
C GLN A 215 -13.08 -15.18 16.11
N GLY A 216 -12.31 -14.30 15.46
CA GLY A 216 -10.88 -14.12 15.72
C GLY A 216 -9.94 -14.68 14.66
N GLU A 217 -10.42 -15.52 13.73
CA GLU A 217 -9.60 -16.10 12.66
C GLU A 217 -8.92 -15.05 11.77
N LEU A 218 -9.53 -13.87 11.60
CA LEU A 218 -8.97 -12.77 10.81
C LEU A 218 -7.67 -12.24 11.43
N VAL A 219 -7.52 -12.32 12.76
CA VAL A 219 -6.27 -11.97 13.45
C VAL A 219 -5.17 -12.99 13.17
N THR A 220 -5.52 -14.27 13.05
CA THR A 220 -4.59 -15.35 12.68
C THR A 220 -4.08 -15.12 11.27
N LEU A 221 -4.97 -14.87 10.30
CA LEU A 221 -4.59 -14.56 8.92
C LEU A 221 -3.80 -13.26 8.81
N GLY A 222 -4.20 -12.21 9.54
CA GLY A 222 -3.47 -10.95 9.60
C GLY A 222 -2.03 -11.11 10.09
N LYS A 223 -1.80 -11.98 11.08
CA LYS A 223 -0.44 -12.33 11.57
C LYS A 223 0.37 -13.13 10.57
N ARG A 224 -0.28 -13.87 9.67
CA ARG A 224 0.42 -14.59 8.59
C ARG A 224 1.09 -13.63 7.60
N ILE A 225 0.47 -12.47 7.35
CA ILE A 225 1.05 -11.39 6.54
C ILE A 225 2.01 -10.54 7.38
N GLY A 226 1.53 -10.07 8.53
CA GLY A 226 2.29 -9.21 9.43
C GLY A 226 1.38 -8.61 10.49
N PHE A 227 0.56 -7.63 10.09
CA PHE A 227 -0.39 -6.95 10.98
C PHE A 227 -1.65 -6.51 10.25
N LEU A 228 -2.74 -6.36 11.01
CA LEU A 228 -3.97 -5.73 10.53
C LEU A 228 -3.88 -4.22 10.69
N ARG A 229 -4.49 -3.50 9.75
CA ARG A 229 -4.62 -2.05 9.83
C ARG A 229 -5.79 -1.68 10.76
N LEU A 230 -5.48 -1.05 11.88
CA LEU A 230 -6.49 -0.46 12.76
C LEU A 230 -7.19 0.70 12.04
N THR A 231 -8.52 0.75 12.15
CA THR A 231 -9.36 1.88 11.73
C THR A 231 -10.26 2.33 12.87
N PHE A 232 -11.11 3.34 12.62
CA PHE A 232 -12.09 3.80 13.60
C PHE A 232 -13.23 2.79 13.85
N TYR A 233 -13.35 1.74 13.03
CA TYR A 233 -14.21 0.58 13.27
C TYR A 233 -13.49 -0.58 13.99
N GLY A 234 -12.25 -0.36 14.46
CA GLY A 234 -11.47 -1.32 15.23
C GLY A 234 -10.48 -2.16 14.41
N TYR A 235 -9.87 -3.15 15.07
CA TYR A 235 -8.94 -4.11 14.44
C TYR A 235 -9.66 -5.09 13.52
N THR A 236 -10.88 -5.45 13.90
CA THR A 236 -11.85 -6.23 13.13
C THR A 236 -13.22 -5.66 13.43
N TRP A 237 -14.17 -5.82 12.51
CA TRP A 237 -15.55 -5.37 12.69
C TRP A 237 -16.53 -6.49 12.33
N GLN A 238 -17.74 -6.39 12.86
CA GLN A 238 -18.80 -7.40 12.64
C GLN A 238 -19.85 -6.82 11.70
N VAL A 239 -19.89 -7.35 10.48
CA VAL A 239 -20.92 -7.02 9.48
C VAL A 239 -22.17 -7.84 9.79
N LYS A 240 -23.15 -7.19 10.42
CA LYS A 240 -24.46 -7.74 10.75
C LYS A 240 -25.43 -6.58 10.92
N ASP A 241 -26.72 -6.87 10.84
CA ASP A 241 -27.75 -5.89 11.17
C ASP A 241 -27.60 -5.43 12.63
N LYS A 242 -27.54 -4.12 12.84
CA LYS A 242 -27.40 -3.48 14.16
C LYS A 242 -28.53 -2.47 14.36
N ILE A 243 -29.11 -2.45 15.56
CA ILE A 243 -29.97 -1.35 16.01
C ILE A 243 -29.11 -0.07 16.04
N ASP A 244 -29.63 1.03 15.47
CA ASP A 244 -28.92 2.31 15.32
C ASP A 244 -27.57 2.16 14.58
N ALA A 245 -27.60 1.51 13.41
CA ALA A 245 -26.44 1.30 12.55
C ALA A 245 -25.68 2.60 12.24
N ASN A 246 -24.43 2.68 12.68
CA ASN A 246 -23.50 3.79 12.41
C ASN A 246 -22.84 3.70 11.01
N ASN A 247 -23.21 2.71 10.20
CA ASN A 247 -22.78 2.52 8.81
C ASN A 247 -23.84 1.69 8.06
N VAL A 248 -24.08 2.00 6.78
CA VAL A 248 -25.07 1.27 5.94
C VAL A 248 -24.73 -0.23 5.83
N ALA A 249 -23.45 -0.60 5.94
CA ALA A 249 -23.01 -1.99 5.99
C ALA A 249 -23.56 -2.79 7.18
N TYR A 250 -24.07 -2.13 8.21
CA TYR A 250 -24.70 -2.76 9.38
C TYR A 250 -26.23 -2.77 9.30
N THR A 251 -26.76 -2.79 8.07
CA THR A 251 -28.19 -2.92 7.77
C THR A 251 -28.42 -4.09 6.81
N SER A 252 -29.68 -4.50 6.62
CA SER A 252 -30.05 -5.54 5.64
C SER A 252 -30.29 -5.01 4.22
N GLY A 253 -29.96 -3.73 3.95
CA GLY A 253 -30.19 -3.09 2.65
C GLY A 253 -29.17 -3.52 1.58
N LYS A 254 -29.52 -3.32 0.30
CA LYS A 254 -28.56 -3.50 -0.79
C LYS A 254 -27.43 -2.48 -0.66
N LEU A 255 -26.19 -2.95 -0.65
CA LEU A 255 -25.02 -2.13 -0.87
C LEU A 255 -24.73 -2.07 -2.37
N SER A 256 -24.69 -0.88 -2.95
CA SER A 256 -24.17 -0.70 -4.31
C SER A 256 -22.67 -0.95 -4.33
N LEU A 257 -22.11 -1.27 -5.50
CA LEU A 257 -20.67 -1.37 -5.71
C LEU A 257 -19.93 -0.14 -5.15
N HIS A 258 -18.93 -0.39 -4.32
CA HIS A 258 -18.16 0.63 -3.63
C HIS A 258 -16.75 0.11 -3.30
N THR A 259 -15.86 1.03 -2.98
CA THR A 259 -14.59 0.77 -2.30
C THR A 259 -14.72 1.20 -0.85
N ASP A 260 -14.18 0.43 0.08
CA ASP A 260 -14.25 0.78 1.49
C ASP A 260 -13.39 1.98 1.85
N TYR A 261 -13.94 2.81 2.72
CA TYR A 261 -13.24 3.86 3.43
C TYR A 261 -12.59 4.99 2.58
N PRO A 262 -13.23 5.54 1.53
CA PRO A 262 -12.69 6.70 0.81
C PRO A 262 -12.61 7.96 1.69
N ALA A 263 -13.33 8.02 2.82
CA ALA A 263 -13.23 9.07 3.83
C ALA A 263 -11.86 9.14 4.53
N LEU A 264 -10.98 8.14 4.36
CA LEU A 264 -9.56 8.23 4.72
C LEU A 264 -8.74 8.73 3.52
N GLN A 265 -7.79 9.63 3.78
CA GLN A 265 -6.83 10.07 2.74
C GLN A 265 -6.00 8.92 2.16
N TYR A 266 -5.80 7.86 2.95
CA TYR A 266 -5.16 6.63 2.52
C TYR A 266 -6.10 5.47 2.82
N PRO A 267 -7.00 5.05 1.91
CA PRO A 267 -7.92 3.94 2.16
C PRO A 267 -7.19 2.61 2.42
N PRO A 268 -7.83 1.62 3.09
CA PRO A 268 -7.29 0.26 3.19
C PRO A 268 -7.01 -0.34 1.81
N GLY A 269 -5.81 -0.88 1.59
CA GLY A 269 -5.41 -1.44 0.28
C GLY A 269 -5.92 -2.87 0.04
N VAL A 270 -6.12 -3.65 1.11
CA VAL A 270 -6.64 -5.03 1.07
C VAL A 270 -7.72 -5.15 2.14
N GLN A 271 -8.80 -5.86 1.80
CA GLN A 271 -9.91 -6.17 2.69
C GLN A 271 -10.06 -7.69 2.85
N PHE A 272 -10.39 -8.13 4.05
CA PHE A 272 -10.75 -9.52 4.36
C PHE A 272 -12.19 -9.56 4.86
N LEU A 273 -13.01 -10.46 4.32
CA LEU A 273 -14.40 -10.64 4.74
C LEU A 273 -14.65 -12.10 5.07
N HIS A 274 -14.77 -12.43 6.35
CA HIS A 274 -15.00 -13.79 6.79
C HIS A 274 -16.49 -14.08 6.97
N CYS A 275 -17.03 -15.03 6.21
CA CYS A 275 -18.39 -15.48 6.41
C CYS A 275 -18.45 -16.45 7.61
N LEU A 276 -18.93 -15.95 8.76
CA LEU A 276 -19.22 -16.78 9.93
C LEU A 276 -20.59 -17.46 9.84
N ARG A 277 -21.58 -16.72 9.31
CA ARG A 277 -22.96 -17.16 9.10
C ARG A 277 -23.49 -16.46 7.86
N GLN A 278 -24.11 -17.22 6.98
CA GLN A 278 -24.74 -16.71 5.77
C GLN A 278 -26.25 -16.52 5.98
N ALA A 279 -26.83 -15.52 5.34
CA ALA A 279 -28.27 -15.30 5.35
C ALA A 279 -29.02 -16.39 4.58
N GLU A 280 -30.21 -16.77 5.06
CA GLU A 280 -31.08 -17.74 4.39
C GLU A 280 -31.62 -17.21 3.06
N THR A 281 -31.88 -15.90 2.98
CA THR A 281 -32.38 -15.21 1.78
C THR A 281 -31.50 -14.00 1.47
N GLY A 282 -31.19 -13.79 0.19
CA GLY A 282 -30.28 -12.73 -0.24
C GLY A 282 -28.84 -12.92 0.26
N GLY A 283 -28.07 -11.83 0.33
CA GLY A 283 -26.69 -11.84 0.86
C GLY A 283 -25.64 -12.30 -0.16
N GLU A 284 -25.98 -12.31 -1.45
CA GLU A 284 -25.03 -12.52 -2.53
C GLU A 284 -24.00 -11.38 -2.56
N SER A 285 -22.75 -11.75 -2.84
CA SER A 285 -21.64 -10.83 -3.05
C SER A 285 -21.53 -10.51 -4.53
N GLU A 286 -21.39 -9.21 -4.84
CA GLU A 286 -21.13 -8.69 -6.18
C GLU A 286 -19.74 -8.03 -6.18
N VAL A 287 -18.87 -8.43 -7.11
CA VAL A 287 -17.54 -7.83 -7.29
C VAL A 287 -17.32 -7.47 -8.76
N ILE A 288 -16.56 -6.39 -8.97
CA ILE A 288 -16.17 -5.89 -10.28
C ILE A 288 -14.67 -5.54 -10.28
N ASP A 289 -14.03 -5.62 -11.44
CA ASP A 289 -12.69 -5.07 -11.63
C ASP A 289 -12.81 -3.57 -12.00
N GLY A 290 -12.44 -2.72 -11.05
CA GLY A 290 -12.49 -1.26 -11.22
C GLY A 290 -11.52 -0.75 -12.30
N PHE A 291 -10.40 -1.44 -12.52
CA PHE A 291 -9.42 -1.10 -13.55
C PHE A 291 -9.93 -1.50 -14.93
N HIS A 292 -10.58 -2.67 -15.04
CA HIS A 292 -11.26 -3.08 -16.27
C HIS A 292 -12.38 -2.10 -16.64
N ALA A 293 -13.23 -1.73 -15.68
CA ALA A 293 -14.29 -0.74 -15.88
C ALA A 293 -13.73 0.63 -16.29
N CYS A 294 -12.63 1.08 -15.66
CA CYS A 294 -11.97 2.32 -16.04
C CYS A 294 -11.40 2.30 -17.46
N SER A 295 -10.81 1.18 -17.89
CA SER A 295 -10.33 0.98 -19.25
C SER A 295 -11.48 1.10 -20.27
N GLN A 296 -12.62 0.48 -19.97
CA GLN A 296 -13.83 0.62 -20.77
C GLN A 296 -14.36 2.05 -20.80
N LEU A 297 -14.47 2.72 -19.64
CA LEU A 297 -14.94 4.11 -19.57
C LEU A 297 -14.04 5.04 -20.36
N ARG A 298 -12.72 4.89 -20.24
CA ARG A 298 -11.72 5.67 -20.98
C ARG A 298 -11.91 5.55 -22.49
N LYS A 299 -12.31 4.36 -22.98
CA LYS A 299 -12.57 4.10 -24.40
C LYS A 299 -13.96 4.58 -24.87
N GLN A 300 -14.99 4.33 -24.08
CA GLN A 300 -16.40 4.60 -24.45
C GLN A 300 -16.79 6.06 -24.24
N ASN A 301 -16.28 6.69 -23.18
CA ASN A 301 -16.58 8.07 -22.82
C ASN A 301 -15.34 8.72 -22.17
N PRO A 302 -14.34 9.15 -22.97
CA PRO A 302 -13.10 9.74 -22.47
C PRO A 302 -13.32 11.04 -21.68
N GLU A 303 -14.42 11.78 -21.95
CA GLU A 303 -14.78 12.98 -21.20
C GLU A 303 -15.23 12.63 -19.79
N ALA A 304 -16.13 11.64 -19.63
CA ALA A 304 -16.52 11.15 -18.31
C ALA A 304 -15.33 10.61 -17.52
N PHE A 305 -14.44 9.86 -18.18
CA PHE A 305 -13.18 9.41 -17.58
C PHE A 305 -12.32 10.58 -17.10
N HIS A 306 -12.18 11.63 -17.93
CA HIS A 306 -11.42 12.82 -17.57
C HIS A 306 -12.03 13.55 -16.37
N ILE A 307 -13.35 13.75 -16.35
CA ILE A 307 -14.06 14.40 -15.25
C ILE A 307 -13.84 13.64 -13.94
N LEU A 308 -14.05 12.32 -13.94
CA LEU A 308 -13.91 11.50 -12.73
C LEU A 308 -12.46 11.32 -12.26
N SER A 309 -11.49 11.52 -13.16
CA SER A 309 -10.06 11.45 -12.82
C SER A 309 -9.41 12.79 -12.48
N SER A 310 -10.11 13.91 -12.68
CA SER A 310 -9.61 15.27 -12.39
C SER A 310 -10.43 16.02 -11.35
N THR A 311 -11.64 15.57 -11.05
CA THR A 311 -12.51 16.18 -10.05
C THR A 311 -12.27 15.55 -8.68
N SER A 312 -11.83 16.35 -7.72
CA SER A 312 -11.69 15.92 -6.33
C SER A 312 -13.03 16.02 -5.62
N VAL A 313 -13.45 14.91 -5.01
CA VAL A 313 -14.74 14.71 -4.36
C VAL A 313 -14.53 14.60 -2.86
N ASP A 314 -15.34 15.32 -2.10
CA ASP A 314 -15.34 15.27 -0.64
C ASP A 314 -16.04 13.99 -0.14
N PHE A 315 -15.42 13.30 0.80
CA PHE A 315 -15.98 12.14 1.50
C PHE A 315 -15.95 12.38 3.00
N ASN A 316 -16.99 11.96 3.70
CA ASN A 316 -17.12 12.11 5.14
C ASN A 316 -17.55 10.83 5.83
N ASP A 317 -17.19 10.74 7.10
CA ASP A 317 -17.68 9.69 8.00
C ASP A 317 -17.60 10.23 9.44
N ILE A 318 -18.75 10.36 10.11
CA ILE A 318 -18.85 10.96 11.44
C ILE A 318 -19.65 10.02 12.33
N GLY A 319 -19.09 9.62 13.46
CA GLY A 319 -19.73 8.66 14.32
C GLY A 319 -18.91 8.27 15.54
N VAL A 320 -19.36 7.17 16.17
CA VAL A 320 -18.69 6.54 17.32
C VAL A 320 -18.69 5.03 17.08
N ASP A 321 -17.52 4.41 17.19
CA ASP A 321 -17.34 2.95 17.20
C ASP A 321 -16.16 2.56 18.11
N TYR A 322 -14.97 2.27 17.56
CA TYR A 322 -13.75 2.03 18.34
C TYR A 322 -13.36 3.25 19.18
N CYS A 323 -13.54 4.44 18.59
CA CYS A 323 -13.55 5.73 19.27
C CYS A 323 -14.53 6.65 18.57
N ASP A 324 -14.68 7.88 19.06
CA ASP A 324 -15.32 8.97 18.35
C ASP A 324 -14.47 9.41 17.14
N PHE A 325 -15.13 9.75 16.04
CA PHE A 325 -14.45 10.19 14.82
C PHE A 325 -15.29 11.17 14.01
N ALA A 326 -14.58 12.06 13.30
CA ALA A 326 -15.11 12.96 12.29
C ALA A 326 -14.09 13.06 11.16
N LEU A 327 -14.27 12.24 10.14
CA LEU A 327 -13.35 12.06 9.03
C LEU A 327 -13.81 12.87 7.83
N GLN A 328 -12.84 13.44 7.15
CA GLN A 328 -12.99 14.21 5.93
C GLN A 328 -11.81 13.91 5.01
N SER A 329 -12.08 13.63 3.75
CA SER A 329 -11.06 13.49 2.72
C SER A 329 -11.53 14.12 1.42
N LYS A 330 -10.59 14.44 0.54
CA LYS A 330 -10.88 14.86 -0.83
C LYS A 330 -10.09 13.97 -1.77
N GLN A 331 -10.78 13.22 -2.63
CA GLN A 331 -10.19 12.21 -3.50
C GLN A 331 -10.79 12.28 -4.90
N ASN A 332 -9.99 11.96 -5.92
CA ASN A 332 -10.55 11.72 -7.25
C ASN A 332 -11.15 10.31 -7.27
N ILE A 333 -12.33 10.16 -7.89
CA ILE A 333 -12.99 8.85 -8.00
C ILE A 333 -12.09 7.86 -8.75
N ILE A 334 -11.45 8.33 -9.82
CA ILE A 334 -10.43 7.58 -10.57
C ILE A 334 -9.07 8.26 -10.33
N GLU A 335 -8.27 7.71 -9.44
CA GLU A 335 -6.94 8.22 -9.15
C GLU A 335 -5.92 7.69 -10.17
N LEU A 336 -5.03 8.57 -10.64
CA LEU A 336 -4.04 8.24 -11.65
C LEU A 336 -2.62 8.40 -11.09
N ASP A 337 -1.70 7.56 -11.56
CA ASP A 337 -0.27 7.78 -11.36
C ASP A 337 0.28 8.88 -12.30
N ASP A 338 1.57 9.21 -12.14
CA ASP A 338 2.26 10.22 -12.97
C ASP A 338 2.29 9.84 -14.47
N ASN A 339 2.16 8.54 -14.78
CA ASN A 339 2.10 8.01 -16.14
C ASN A 339 0.66 7.89 -16.68
N ARG A 340 -0.34 8.42 -15.95
CA ARG A 340 -1.77 8.39 -16.31
C ARG A 340 -2.39 6.98 -16.33
N HIS A 341 -1.77 6.01 -15.67
CA HIS A 341 -2.38 4.72 -15.36
C HIS A 341 -3.31 4.85 -14.16
N VAL A 342 -4.36 4.04 -14.11
CA VAL A 342 -5.26 4.02 -12.96
C VAL A 342 -4.53 3.39 -11.78
N LEU A 343 -4.44 4.13 -10.69
CA LEU A 343 -3.76 3.71 -9.46
C LEU A 343 -4.75 3.18 -8.43
N ARG A 344 -5.89 3.86 -8.26
CA ARG A 344 -6.91 3.53 -7.25
C ARG A 344 -8.28 4.03 -7.67
N ILE A 345 -9.32 3.33 -7.23
CA ILE A 345 -10.71 3.81 -7.27
C ILE A 345 -11.09 4.26 -5.86
N ASN A 346 -11.63 5.46 -5.74
CA ASN A 346 -12.12 6.01 -4.47
C ASN A 346 -13.60 6.33 -4.61
N PHE A 347 -14.47 5.35 -4.32
CA PHE A 347 -15.91 5.55 -4.48
C PHE A 347 -16.73 4.75 -3.48
N ASN A 348 -17.40 5.47 -2.57
CA ASN A 348 -18.51 4.94 -1.81
C ASN A 348 -19.59 6.02 -1.76
N ASN A 349 -20.75 5.73 -2.37
CA ASN A 349 -21.81 6.71 -2.47
C ASN A 349 -22.45 7.04 -1.11
N ALA A 350 -22.36 6.13 -0.13
CA ALA A 350 -22.90 6.36 1.22
C ALA A 350 -22.08 7.39 2.00
N THR A 351 -20.77 7.46 1.77
CA THR A 351 -19.84 8.36 2.48
C THR A 351 -19.36 9.52 1.62
N ARG A 352 -19.91 9.71 0.41
CA ARG A 352 -19.66 10.92 -0.39
C ARG A 352 -20.42 12.08 0.24
N ASP A 353 -19.71 13.16 0.58
CA ASP A 353 -20.29 14.28 1.32
C ASP A 353 -21.34 15.02 0.47
N SER A 354 -22.27 15.67 1.16
CA SER A 354 -23.14 16.71 0.65
C SER A 354 -22.39 18.00 0.30
N VAL A 355 -21.28 18.28 0.99
CA VAL A 355 -20.31 19.30 0.58
C VAL A 355 -19.69 18.84 -0.74
N PHE A 356 -19.75 19.70 -1.74
CA PHE A 356 -19.14 19.40 -3.03
C PHE A 356 -18.44 20.64 -3.57
N ASP A 357 -17.12 20.67 -3.36
CA ASP A 357 -16.27 21.83 -3.67
C ASP A 357 -15.87 21.86 -5.15
N ILE A 358 -16.85 22.16 -6.02
CA ILE A 358 -16.67 22.46 -7.44
C ILE A 358 -17.58 23.63 -7.89
N PRO A 359 -17.21 24.34 -8.98
CA PRO A 359 -18.09 25.34 -9.59
C PRO A 359 -19.44 24.77 -10.04
N ILE A 360 -20.50 25.58 -9.91
CA ILE A 360 -21.88 25.16 -10.18
C ILE A 360 -22.08 24.63 -11.60
N GLU A 361 -21.39 25.20 -12.58
CA GLU A 361 -21.45 24.82 -13.99
C GLU A 361 -20.87 23.42 -14.26
N LYS A 362 -20.03 22.88 -13.36
CA LYS A 362 -19.44 21.54 -13.48
C LYS A 362 -20.25 20.46 -12.78
N VAL A 363 -21.18 20.82 -11.90
CA VAL A 363 -21.95 19.87 -11.07
C VAL A 363 -22.70 18.87 -11.92
N HIS A 364 -23.51 19.34 -12.88
CA HIS A 364 -24.30 18.43 -13.73
C HIS A 364 -23.40 17.46 -14.50
N SER A 365 -22.35 17.95 -15.15
CA SER A 365 -21.43 17.11 -15.93
C SER A 365 -20.72 16.06 -15.06
N PHE A 366 -20.36 16.40 -13.82
CA PHE A 366 -19.85 15.43 -12.86
C PHE A 366 -20.86 14.33 -12.56
N TYR A 367 -22.10 14.67 -12.23
CA TYR A 367 -23.14 13.68 -11.95
C TYR A 367 -23.46 12.82 -13.18
N SER A 368 -23.47 13.39 -14.39
CA SER A 368 -23.62 12.63 -15.62
C SER A 368 -22.46 11.64 -15.82
N ALA A 369 -21.21 12.09 -15.64
CA ALA A 369 -20.03 11.22 -15.72
C ALA A 369 -20.05 10.09 -14.68
N LEU A 370 -20.42 10.41 -13.44
CA LEU A 370 -20.55 9.43 -12.37
C LEU A 370 -21.66 8.42 -12.68
N LYS A 371 -22.78 8.86 -13.25
CA LYS A 371 -23.87 7.98 -13.64
C LYS A 371 -23.46 7.02 -14.76
N GLU A 372 -22.69 7.48 -15.74
CA GLU A 372 -22.11 6.62 -16.78
C GLU A 372 -21.19 5.55 -16.18
N PHE A 373 -20.29 5.93 -15.26
CA PHE A 373 -19.43 4.97 -14.56
C PHE A 373 -20.23 3.96 -13.73
N VAL A 374 -21.23 4.42 -12.96
CA VAL A 374 -22.12 3.54 -12.18
C VAL A 374 -22.90 2.59 -13.09
N ASN A 375 -23.44 3.07 -14.21
CA ASN A 375 -24.15 2.22 -15.17
C ASN A 375 -23.20 1.18 -15.78
N LEU A 376 -21.96 1.57 -16.08
CA LEU A 376 -20.93 0.69 -16.64
C LEU A 376 -20.56 -0.44 -15.67
N VAL A 377 -20.29 -0.14 -14.39
CA VAL A 377 -19.91 -1.19 -13.41
C VAL A 377 -21.07 -2.13 -13.10
N ASN A 378 -22.32 -1.68 -13.19
CA ASN A 378 -23.50 -2.52 -12.98
C ASN A 378 -23.91 -3.34 -14.21
N ARG A 379 -23.18 -3.27 -15.33
CA ARG A 379 -23.48 -4.12 -16.48
C ARG A 379 -23.21 -5.60 -16.14
N PRO A 380 -24.07 -6.54 -16.56
CA PRO A 380 -23.88 -7.96 -16.25
C PRO A 380 -22.52 -8.51 -16.68
N GLU A 381 -21.98 -8.05 -17.82
CA GLU A 381 -20.66 -8.47 -18.31
C GLU A 381 -19.47 -8.02 -17.46
N ASN A 382 -19.67 -7.07 -16.54
CA ASN A 382 -18.63 -6.55 -15.65
C ASN A 382 -18.76 -7.09 -14.23
N THR A 383 -19.91 -7.67 -13.87
CA THR A 383 -20.22 -8.08 -12.50
C THR A 383 -20.08 -9.59 -12.33
N PHE A 384 -19.22 -9.98 -11.40
CA PHE A 384 -19.13 -11.36 -10.94
C PHE A 384 -19.91 -11.50 -9.63
N CYS A 385 -20.89 -12.42 -9.61
CA CYS A 385 -21.73 -12.67 -8.45
C CYS A 385 -21.43 -14.05 -7.86
N TYR A 386 -21.28 -14.11 -6.54
CA TYR A 386 -21.10 -15.37 -5.80
C TYR A 386 -21.75 -15.27 -4.42
N LYS A 387 -21.90 -16.40 -3.72
CA LYS A 387 -22.46 -16.43 -2.37
C LYS A 387 -21.50 -17.13 -1.45
N MET A 388 -21.00 -16.40 -0.45
CA MET A 388 -20.08 -16.95 0.53
C MET A 388 -20.75 -18.04 1.37
N LYS A 389 -19.99 -19.06 1.74
CA LYS A 389 -20.40 -20.09 2.68
C LYS A 389 -19.73 -19.83 4.04
N PRO A 390 -20.30 -20.32 5.15
CA PRO A 390 -19.60 -20.31 6.42
C PRO A 390 -18.20 -20.94 6.29
N GLY A 391 -17.16 -20.19 6.66
CA GLY A 391 -15.75 -20.58 6.54
C GLY A 391 -15.04 -20.05 5.28
N ASP A 392 -15.76 -19.39 4.38
CA ASP A 392 -15.17 -18.65 3.27
C ASP A 392 -14.62 -17.29 3.73
N TYR A 393 -13.48 -16.89 3.17
CA TYR A 393 -12.73 -15.66 3.46
C TYR A 393 -12.44 -14.82 2.23
#